data_AF-A0A562LCU8-F1
#
_entry.id   AF-A0A562LCU8-F1
#
_cell.length_a   1.000
_cell.length_b   1.000
_cell.length_c   1.000
_cell.angle_alpha   90.00
_cell.angle_beta   90.00
_cell.angle_gamma   90.00
#
_symmetry.space_group_name_H-M   'P 1'
#
loop_
_entity.id
_entity.type
_entity.pdbx_description
1 polymer ?
#
loop_
_entity_poly.entity_id
_entity_poly.type
_entity_poly.pdbx_seq_one_letter_code
_entity_poly.pdbx_strand_id
1 'polypeptide(L)'
;MHPIKTPKKLIEVALPLDDINAAAAREKSIRHGHPSTLHLWWARRPLAAARAVLFAQMVNDPGYETGKGFTRGVNKKEATRERERLFDIIRELVKWENTNNEEVLARARAEIRKSWEETCELNKKHPQAAELFNPAKLPAFHDPFAGGGAIPLEAQRLGLESHASDLNPVAVLINKAMIEIPPKFAGRRPVGPVPAGEKQTKMAEDWSGARGLAEDVRRYGHWMREEAQKRIGHLYPPVEITAEMAKTRPDLKQYVGQKLTVIAWLWARTVRSPNPAYSSVQVPLASTYLLSTMAGKQAWVEPIVGGGDYRFKVVVSEDGVKPPVTAANGTKAAGRGSNFNCLVSSTPIPGDYIKAEGQAGRMGSRLMAVVAEGAKGRVYLSPDDAMEVIASSAVSTWQPEGDVPSRLSGGTCFVYGLTKFSQLFTDRQLVALPTCQHATQQLPSFFIYNKWAPLLEYTDVP
;
A
#
# COMPACT_ATOMS: atom_id res chain seq x y z
N MET A 1 -11.66 40.52 -29.63
CA MET A 1 -10.98 39.26 -29.27
C MET A 1 -10.10 38.87 -30.45
N HIS A 2 -8.77 38.75 -30.26
CA HIS A 2 -7.91 38.22 -31.32
C HIS A 2 -8.15 36.71 -31.41
N PRO A 3 -8.58 36.17 -32.56
CA PRO A 3 -8.94 34.76 -32.65
C PRO A 3 -7.68 33.88 -32.52
N ILE A 4 -7.72 32.92 -31.61
CA ILE A 4 -6.69 31.89 -31.47
C ILE A 4 -6.95 30.78 -32.49
N LYS A 5 -5.90 30.39 -33.21
CA LYS A 5 -5.91 29.30 -34.18
C LYS A 5 -5.51 28.02 -33.47
N THR A 6 -6.48 27.16 -33.20
CA THR A 6 -6.25 25.88 -32.54
C THR A 6 -6.40 24.73 -33.52
N PRO A 7 -5.28 24.09 -33.90
CA PRO A 7 -5.27 22.73 -34.42
C PRO A 7 -6.25 21.77 -33.77
N LYS A 8 -7.02 21.02 -34.57
CA LYS A 8 -7.67 19.79 -34.08
C LYS A 8 -6.61 18.83 -33.52
N LYS A 9 -6.88 18.27 -32.34
CA LYS A 9 -6.02 17.32 -31.63
C LYS A 9 -6.43 15.88 -31.92
N LEU A 10 -5.52 14.92 -31.74
CA LEU A 10 -5.81 13.49 -31.95
C LEU A 10 -7.00 13.01 -31.12
N ILE A 11 -7.10 13.49 -29.87
CA ILE A 11 -8.19 13.13 -28.95
C ILE A 11 -9.59 13.49 -29.48
N GLU A 12 -9.68 14.48 -30.36
CA GLU A 12 -10.95 14.93 -30.96
C GLU A 12 -11.38 14.06 -32.17
N VAL A 13 -10.53 13.14 -32.62
CA VAL A 13 -10.75 12.36 -33.85
C VAL A 13 -10.86 10.87 -33.56
N ALA A 14 -9.79 10.26 -33.06
CA ALA A 14 -9.73 8.82 -32.83
C ALA A 14 -8.58 8.45 -31.90
N LEU A 15 -8.74 7.33 -31.20
CA LEU A 15 -7.74 6.73 -30.32
C LEU A 15 -7.75 5.20 -30.50
N PRO A 16 -6.62 4.51 -30.30
CA PRO A 16 -6.57 3.05 -30.28
C PRO A 16 -7.16 2.52 -28.95
N LEU A 17 -8.49 2.62 -28.80
CA LEU A 17 -9.19 2.35 -27.54
C LEU A 17 -9.02 0.92 -27.05
N ASP A 18 -9.00 -0.07 -27.95
CA ASP A 18 -8.84 -1.48 -27.58
C ASP A 18 -7.48 -1.73 -26.91
N ASP A 19 -6.41 -1.14 -27.46
CA ASP A 19 -5.06 -1.22 -26.90
C ASP A 19 -4.97 -0.52 -25.53
N ILE A 20 -5.56 0.69 -25.41
CA ILE A 20 -5.61 1.45 -24.16
C ILE A 20 -6.37 0.67 -23.08
N ASN A 21 -7.52 0.09 -23.43
CA ASN A 21 -8.37 -0.66 -22.51
C ASN A 21 -7.69 -1.95 -22.04
N ALA A 22 -7.04 -2.68 -22.95
CA ALA A 22 -6.29 -3.89 -22.62
C ALA A 22 -5.13 -3.58 -21.65
N ALA A 23 -4.38 -2.50 -21.90
CA ALA A 23 -3.30 -2.05 -21.03
C ALA A 23 -3.81 -1.62 -19.65
N ALA A 24 -4.88 -0.82 -19.60
CA ALA A 24 -5.51 -0.36 -18.35
C ALA A 24 -6.07 -1.53 -17.51
N ALA A 25 -6.62 -2.56 -18.15
CA ALA A 25 -7.07 -3.78 -17.46
C ALA A 25 -5.89 -4.55 -16.85
N ARG A 26 -4.81 -4.73 -17.61
CA ARG A 26 -3.59 -5.42 -17.17
C ARG A 26 -2.94 -4.73 -15.96
N GLU A 27 -2.90 -3.40 -15.96
CA GLU A 27 -2.32 -2.56 -14.90
C GLU A 27 -2.88 -2.89 -13.50
N LYS A 28 -4.17 -3.24 -13.39
CA LYS A 28 -4.83 -3.58 -12.11
C LYS A 28 -4.18 -4.74 -11.35
N SER A 29 -3.47 -5.62 -12.05
CA SER A 29 -2.79 -6.78 -11.46
C SER A 29 -1.34 -6.49 -11.04
N ILE A 30 -0.80 -5.34 -11.41
CA ILE A 30 0.61 -4.99 -11.19
C ILE A 30 0.80 -4.56 -9.73
N ARG A 31 1.85 -5.10 -9.10
CA ARG A 31 2.17 -4.87 -7.69
C ARG A 31 3.58 -4.34 -7.45
N HIS A 32 4.42 -4.33 -8.48
CA HIS A 32 5.78 -3.82 -8.36
C HIS A 32 5.92 -2.49 -9.12
N GLY A 33 6.42 -1.45 -8.45
CA GLY A 33 6.64 -0.12 -9.05
C GLY A 33 5.37 0.69 -9.35
N HIS A 34 4.19 0.13 -9.14
CA HIS A 34 2.93 0.84 -9.37
C HIS A 34 2.58 1.77 -8.20
N PRO A 35 2.18 3.03 -8.41
CA PRO A 35 1.88 3.98 -7.32
C PRO A 35 0.82 3.52 -6.30
N SER A 36 -0.02 2.55 -6.63
CA SER A 36 -0.97 1.94 -5.68
C SER A 36 -0.31 1.17 -4.54
N THR A 37 0.96 0.79 -4.69
CA THR A 37 1.70 0.14 -3.60
C THR A 37 2.39 1.12 -2.66
N LEU A 38 2.47 2.41 -3.04
CA LEU A 38 2.83 3.48 -2.11
C LEU A 38 1.63 3.86 -1.24
N HIS A 39 0.48 4.15 -1.87
CA HIS A 39 -0.78 4.39 -1.18
C HIS A 39 -1.98 4.02 -2.06
N LEU A 40 -2.97 3.34 -1.49
CA LEU A 40 -4.21 3.00 -2.18
C LEU A 40 -5.10 4.24 -2.29
N TRP A 41 -5.48 4.63 -3.50
CA TRP A 41 -6.45 5.69 -3.74
C TRP A 41 -7.68 5.09 -4.42
N TRP A 42 -8.85 5.28 -3.82
CA TRP A 42 -10.09 4.58 -4.19
C TRP A 42 -10.56 4.87 -5.63
N ALA A 43 -10.17 6.02 -6.19
CA ALA A 43 -10.58 6.45 -7.53
C ALA A 43 -9.37 6.73 -8.45
N ARG A 44 -8.26 5.99 -8.30
CA ARG A 44 -7.07 6.22 -9.15
C ARG A 44 -7.38 5.86 -10.61
N ARG A 45 -7.13 6.80 -11.52
CA ARG A 45 -7.23 6.57 -12.96
C ARG A 45 -6.08 5.67 -13.43
N PRO A 46 -6.30 4.77 -14.40
CA PRO A 46 -5.22 3.97 -14.97
C PRO A 46 -4.14 4.85 -15.59
N LEU A 47 -2.87 4.55 -15.31
CA LEU A 47 -1.74 5.31 -15.84
C LEU A 47 -1.65 5.18 -17.37
N ALA A 48 -1.91 3.98 -17.89
CA ALA A 48 -1.99 3.74 -19.33
C ALA A 48 -2.97 4.71 -20.03
N ALA A 49 -4.18 4.85 -19.49
CA ALA A 49 -5.20 5.74 -20.03
C ALA A 49 -4.81 7.21 -19.90
N ALA A 50 -4.28 7.62 -18.74
CA ALA A 50 -3.82 8.98 -18.51
C ALA A 50 -2.75 9.40 -19.53
N ARG A 51 -1.73 8.56 -19.74
CA ARG A 51 -0.64 8.80 -20.69
C ARG A 51 -1.13 8.91 -22.13
N ALA A 52 -2.03 8.03 -22.56
CA ALA A 52 -2.61 8.06 -23.91
C ALA A 52 -3.43 9.35 -24.16
N VAL A 53 -4.29 9.71 -23.20
CA VAL A 53 -5.14 10.91 -23.28
C VAL A 53 -4.29 12.18 -23.30
N LEU A 54 -3.27 12.29 -22.43
CA LEU A 54 -2.37 13.44 -22.40
C LEU A 54 -1.60 13.60 -23.71
N PHE A 55 -1.02 12.51 -24.22
CA PHE A 55 -0.34 12.53 -25.51
C PHE A 55 -1.28 12.99 -26.64
N ALA A 56 -2.48 12.41 -26.72
CA ALA A 56 -3.44 12.73 -27.75
C ALA A 56 -4.06 14.14 -27.64
N GLN A 57 -4.10 14.71 -26.43
CA GLN A 57 -4.51 16.09 -26.19
C GLN A 57 -3.44 17.10 -26.68
N MET A 58 -2.16 16.72 -26.56
CA MET A 58 -1.06 17.61 -26.95
C MET A 58 -0.71 17.51 -28.44
N VAL A 59 -0.89 16.34 -29.05
CA VAL A 59 -0.54 16.08 -30.44
C VAL A 59 -1.66 16.47 -31.41
N ASN A 60 -1.29 17.20 -32.46
CA ASN A 60 -2.21 17.64 -33.51
C ASN A 60 -2.63 16.46 -34.41
N ASP A 61 -3.89 16.40 -34.82
CA ASP A 61 -4.33 15.49 -35.87
C ASP A 61 -3.73 15.94 -37.22
N PRO A 62 -3.19 15.02 -38.05
CA PRO A 62 -2.58 15.34 -39.34
C PRO A 62 -3.61 15.58 -40.46
N GLY A 63 -4.90 15.44 -40.19
CA GLY A 63 -5.98 15.58 -41.17
C GLY A 63 -6.10 17.00 -41.75
N TYR A 64 -6.65 17.07 -42.96
CA TYR A 64 -6.95 18.34 -43.61
C TYR A 64 -7.95 19.15 -42.78
N GLU A 65 -7.56 20.37 -42.42
CA GLU A 65 -8.36 21.30 -41.63
C GLU A 65 -8.39 22.66 -42.33
N THR A 66 -9.60 23.20 -42.53
CA THR A 66 -9.84 24.53 -43.11
C THR A 66 -10.88 25.25 -42.26
N GLY A 67 -10.63 26.52 -41.94
CA GLY A 67 -11.51 27.34 -41.11
C GLY A 67 -10.73 28.11 -40.05
N LYS A 68 -11.41 28.95 -39.25
CA LYS A 68 -10.79 29.74 -38.17
C LYS A 68 -9.54 30.55 -38.61
N GLY A 69 -9.48 30.94 -39.88
CA GLY A 69 -8.38 31.73 -40.44
C GLY A 69 -7.08 30.96 -40.71
N PHE A 70 -7.12 29.63 -40.87
CA PHE A 70 -6.00 28.85 -41.38
C PHE A 70 -6.46 27.65 -42.23
N THR A 71 -5.50 27.13 -43.00
CA THR A 71 -5.60 25.87 -43.73
C THR A 71 -4.34 25.07 -43.43
N ARG A 72 -4.48 23.80 -43.03
CA ARG A 72 -3.36 22.91 -42.70
C ARG A 72 -3.72 21.44 -42.93
N GLY A 73 -2.72 20.58 -42.75
CA GLY A 73 -2.88 19.13 -42.83
C GLY A 73 -2.71 18.59 -44.25
N VAL A 74 -2.79 17.27 -44.36
CA VAL A 74 -2.56 16.53 -45.62
C VAL A 74 -3.83 15.88 -46.12
N ASN A 75 -3.79 15.32 -47.34
CA ASN A 75 -4.94 14.59 -47.87
C ASN A 75 -5.31 13.38 -46.97
N LYS A 76 -6.52 12.85 -47.16
CA LYS A 76 -7.07 11.78 -46.31
C LYS A 76 -6.17 10.54 -46.21
N LYS A 77 -5.49 10.14 -47.29
CA LYS A 77 -4.65 8.94 -47.30
C LYS A 77 -3.39 9.14 -46.47
N GLU A 78 -2.72 10.28 -46.64
CA GLU A 78 -1.53 10.64 -45.86
C GLU A 78 -1.87 10.88 -44.39
N ALA A 79 -3.01 11.52 -44.11
CA ALA A 79 -3.49 11.76 -42.75
C ALA A 79 -3.75 10.43 -42.01
N THR A 80 -4.36 9.45 -42.68
CA THR A 80 -4.58 8.12 -42.08
C THR A 80 -3.25 7.41 -41.78
N ARG A 81 -2.29 7.47 -42.71
CA ARG A 81 -0.96 6.87 -42.50
C ARG A 81 -0.23 7.52 -41.31
N GLU A 82 -0.23 8.84 -41.24
CA GLU A 82 0.43 9.56 -40.15
C GLU A 82 -0.29 9.35 -38.81
N ARG A 83 -1.63 9.29 -38.82
CA ARG A 83 -2.41 8.99 -37.61
C ARG A 83 -2.10 7.59 -37.08
N GLU A 84 -1.95 6.60 -37.97
CA GLU A 84 -1.57 5.24 -37.56
C GLU A 84 -0.18 5.21 -36.91
N ARG A 85 0.80 5.94 -37.46
CA ARG A 85 2.13 6.11 -36.83
C ARG A 85 2.03 6.72 -35.43
N LEU A 86 1.17 7.72 -35.25
CA LEU A 86 0.93 8.34 -33.94
C LEU A 86 0.22 7.37 -32.98
N PHE A 87 -0.64 6.49 -33.49
CA PHE A 87 -1.27 5.43 -32.71
C PHE A 87 -0.26 4.36 -32.28
N ASP A 88 0.73 4.03 -33.11
CA ASP A 88 1.82 3.13 -32.70
C ASP A 88 2.58 3.68 -31.49
N ILE A 89 2.83 5.00 -31.45
CA ILE A 89 3.42 5.64 -30.26
C ILE A 89 2.50 5.45 -29.04
N ILE A 90 1.19 5.63 -29.18
CA ILE A 90 0.23 5.38 -28.08
C ILE A 90 0.28 3.92 -27.64
N ARG A 91 0.27 2.95 -28.57
CA ARG A 91 0.33 1.50 -28.27
C ARG A 91 1.58 1.12 -27.51
N GLU A 92 2.70 1.79 -27.78
CA GLU A 92 3.93 1.59 -27.02
C GLU A 92 3.91 2.32 -25.69
N LEU A 93 3.40 3.55 -25.65
CA LEU A 93 3.26 4.33 -24.43
C LEU A 93 2.40 3.61 -23.40
N VAL A 94 1.28 2.98 -23.77
CA VAL A 94 0.35 2.38 -22.79
C VAL A 94 0.89 1.11 -22.13
N LYS A 95 1.93 0.48 -22.69
CA LYS A 95 2.51 -0.74 -22.12
C LYS A 95 3.23 -0.43 -20.81
N TRP A 96 2.94 -1.20 -19.77
CA TRP A 96 3.55 -1.02 -18.45
C TRP A 96 5.08 -1.06 -18.50
N GLU A 97 5.63 -1.97 -19.29
CA GLU A 97 7.07 -2.16 -19.50
C GLU A 97 7.77 -0.91 -20.03
N ASN A 98 7.04 -0.06 -20.75
CA ASN A 98 7.57 1.14 -21.38
C ASN A 98 7.41 2.41 -20.52
N THR A 99 6.87 2.28 -19.31
CA THR A 99 6.56 3.42 -18.42
C THR A 99 7.77 4.32 -18.12
N ASN A 100 8.99 3.76 -18.14
CA ASN A 100 10.24 4.50 -17.99
C ASN A 100 11.20 4.27 -19.18
N ASN A 101 10.68 3.86 -20.34
CA ASN A 101 11.50 3.65 -21.54
C ASN A 101 11.75 5.00 -22.22
N GLU A 102 12.96 5.53 -22.07
CA GLU A 102 13.32 6.86 -22.60
C GLU A 102 13.25 6.95 -24.12
N GLU A 103 13.42 5.85 -24.87
CA GLU A 103 13.27 5.87 -26.34
C GLU A 103 11.81 6.13 -26.74
N VAL A 104 10.86 5.47 -26.06
CA VAL A 104 9.41 5.67 -26.28
C VAL A 104 8.99 7.05 -25.80
N LEU A 105 9.43 7.47 -24.62
CA LEU A 105 9.13 8.79 -24.06
C LEU A 105 9.72 9.93 -24.92
N ALA A 106 10.93 9.76 -25.46
CA ALA A 106 11.57 10.75 -26.33
C ALA A 106 10.79 10.93 -27.65
N ARG A 107 10.33 9.84 -28.28
CA ARG A 107 9.46 9.93 -29.47
C ARG A 107 8.16 10.66 -29.16
N ALA A 108 7.52 10.34 -28.04
CA ALA A 108 6.30 11.02 -27.62
C ALA A 108 6.52 12.53 -27.36
N ARG A 109 7.56 12.88 -26.60
CA ARG A 109 7.97 14.27 -26.33
C ARG A 109 8.29 15.04 -27.62
N ALA A 110 8.89 14.39 -28.62
CA ALA A 110 9.19 15.00 -29.90
C ALA A 110 7.91 15.38 -30.68
N GLU A 111 6.91 14.51 -30.73
CA GLU A 111 5.63 14.82 -31.39
C GLU A 111 4.83 15.90 -30.66
N ILE A 112 4.89 15.92 -29.32
CA ILE A 112 4.31 16.99 -28.50
C ILE A 112 4.96 18.34 -28.85
N ARG A 113 6.30 18.41 -28.89
CA ARG A 113 7.02 19.64 -29.26
C ARG A 113 6.71 20.09 -30.69
N LYS A 114 6.75 19.18 -31.66
CA LYS A 114 6.39 19.46 -33.06
C LYS A 114 4.98 20.05 -33.17
N SER A 115 4.01 19.47 -32.46
CA SER A 115 2.62 19.95 -32.45
C SER A 115 2.47 21.31 -31.79
N TRP A 116 3.29 21.59 -30.76
CA TRP A 116 3.32 22.88 -30.09
C TRP A 116 3.96 23.97 -30.95
N GLU A 117 5.10 23.69 -31.60
CA GLU A 117 5.78 24.59 -32.53
C GLU A 117 4.86 24.99 -33.68
N GLU A 118 4.12 24.04 -34.26
CA GLU A 118 3.11 24.32 -35.28
C GLU A 118 2.00 25.25 -34.74
N THR A 119 1.50 24.98 -33.52
CA THR A 119 0.49 25.83 -32.88
C THR A 119 1.02 27.25 -32.65
N CYS A 120 2.29 27.38 -32.26
CA CYS A 120 2.93 28.67 -32.06
C CYS A 120 3.06 29.45 -33.37
N GLU A 121 3.50 28.78 -34.44
CA GLU A 121 3.66 29.37 -35.77
C GLU A 121 2.33 29.91 -36.32
N LEU A 122 1.23 29.16 -36.15
CA LEU A 122 -0.12 29.60 -36.53
C LEU A 122 -0.55 30.88 -35.81
N ASN A 123 -0.09 31.06 -34.57
CA ASN A 123 -0.46 32.17 -33.70
C ASN A 123 0.64 33.23 -33.55
N LYS A 124 1.71 33.20 -34.36
CA LYS A 124 2.85 34.14 -34.25
C LYS A 124 2.49 35.63 -34.37
N LYS A 125 1.35 35.92 -35.00
CA LYS A 125 0.81 37.29 -35.16
C LYS A 125 -0.14 37.70 -34.03
N HIS A 126 -0.38 36.85 -33.04
CA HIS A 126 -1.21 37.18 -31.87
C HIS A 126 -0.50 38.25 -31.02
N PRO A 127 -1.19 39.28 -30.50
CA PRO A 127 -0.53 40.34 -29.70
C PRO A 127 0.22 39.83 -28.47
N GLN A 128 -0.24 38.70 -27.91
CA GLN A 128 0.39 38.02 -26.78
C GLN A 128 1.19 36.76 -27.20
N ALA A 129 1.66 36.67 -28.45
CA ALA A 129 2.35 35.47 -28.94
C ALA A 129 3.61 35.12 -28.14
N ALA A 130 4.36 36.13 -27.69
CA ALA A 130 5.56 35.92 -26.89
C ALA A 130 5.27 35.20 -25.55
N GLU A 131 4.08 35.40 -24.99
CA GLU A 131 3.66 34.81 -23.72
C GLU A 131 2.90 33.50 -23.93
N LEU A 132 1.89 33.50 -24.80
CA LEU A 132 0.95 32.38 -24.96
C LEU A 132 1.41 31.32 -25.98
N PHE A 133 2.33 31.65 -26.87
CA PHE A 133 2.71 30.83 -28.03
C PHE A 133 4.24 30.80 -28.21
N ASN A 134 4.96 30.57 -27.10
CA ASN A 134 6.40 30.45 -27.09
C ASN A 134 6.84 29.02 -27.50
N PRO A 135 7.49 28.81 -28.65
CA PRO A 135 7.89 27.47 -29.09
C PRO A 135 8.94 26.82 -28.17
N ALA A 136 9.71 27.62 -27.42
CA ALA A 136 10.71 27.12 -26.48
C ALA A 136 10.11 26.64 -25.14
N LYS A 137 8.84 26.97 -24.84
CA LYS A 137 8.18 26.62 -23.57
C LYS A 137 6.84 25.93 -23.85
N LEU A 138 6.75 24.64 -23.52
CA LEU A 138 5.47 23.91 -23.55
C LEU A 138 4.47 24.53 -22.56
N PRO A 139 3.15 24.49 -22.84
CA PRO A 139 2.15 24.93 -21.89
C PRO A 139 2.18 24.06 -20.62
N ALA A 140 1.95 24.70 -19.48
CA ALA A 140 1.84 24.00 -18.21
C ALA A 140 0.56 23.15 -18.15
N PHE A 141 0.65 21.97 -17.54
CA PHE A 141 -0.47 21.08 -17.27
C PHE A 141 -1.02 21.36 -15.87
N HIS A 142 -2.33 21.52 -15.74
CA HIS A 142 -3.00 21.76 -14.47
C HIS A 142 -4.11 20.71 -14.22
N ASP A 143 -4.03 20.00 -13.10
CA ASP A 143 -5.08 19.09 -12.62
C ASP A 143 -5.64 19.57 -11.26
N PRO A 144 -6.81 20.24 -11.24
CA PRO A 144 -7.40 20.76 -10.02
C PRO A 144 -8.06 19.70 -9.12
N PHE A 145 -8.09 18.43 -9.56
CA PHE A 145 -8.70 17.31 -8.84
C PHE A 145 -7.85 16.05 -8.97
N ALA A 146 -6.55 16.19 -8.66
CA ALA A 146 -5.55 15.19 -9.00
C ALA A 146 -5.74 13.85 -8.28
N GLY A 147 -6.41 13.84 -7.13
CA GLY A 147 -6.67 12.64 -6.34
C GLY A 147 -5.40 11.81 -6.14
N GLY A 148 -5.37 10.60 -6.69
CA GLY A 148 -4.24 9.67 -6.58
C GLY A 148 -3.01 10.01 -7.43
N GLY A 149 -3.00 11.14 -8.16
CA GLY A 149 -1.84 11.70 -8.86
C GLY A 149 -1.48 11.05 -10.21
N ALA A 150 -2.39 10.27 -10.79
CA ALA A 150 -2.11 9.51 -12.03
C ALA A 150 -1.83 10.43 -13.23
N ILE A 151 -2.71 11.39 -13.50
CA ILE A 151 -2.60 12.29 -14.65
C ILE A 151 -1.38 13.22 -14.53
N PRO A 152 -1.19 13.95 -13.41
CA PRO A 152 -0.03 14.85 -13.31
C PRO A 152 1.32 14.11 -13.31
N LEU A 153 1.40 12.86 -12.83
CA LEU A 153 2.59 12.02 -12.99
C LEU A 153 2.90 11.71 -14.45
N GLU A 154 1.89 11.29 -15.22
CA GLU A 154 2.08 10.98 -16.64
C GLU A 154 2.37 12.22 -17.48
N ALA A 155 1.81 13.39 -17.10
CA ALA A 155 2.14 14.67 -17.72
C ALA A 155 3.63 15.00 -17.54
N GLN A 156 4.17 14.81 -16.33
CA GLN A 156 5.59 14.98 -16.06
C GLN A 156 6.46 14.01 -16.87
N ARG A 157 6.06 12.74 -16.99
CA ARG A 157 6.75 11.75 -17.85
C ARG A 157 6.78 12.18 -19.32
N LEU A 158 5.72 12.80 -19.81
CA LEU A 158 5.62 13.36 -21.16
C LEU A 158 6.33 14.72 -21.33
N GLY A 159 7.03 15.20 -20.29
CA GLY A 159 7.84 16.41 -20.35
C GLY A 159 7.08 17.72 -20.12
N LEU A 160 5.85 17.65 -19.60
CA LEU A 160 5.05 18.83 -19.26
C LEU A 160 5.40 19.33 -17.85
N GLU A 161 5.39 20.66 -17.69
CA GLU A 161 5.40 21.29 -16.36
C GLU A 161 4.04 21.02 -15.70
N SER A 162 4.03 20.17 -14.67
CA SER A 162 2.80 19.58 -14.13
C SER A 162 2.46 20.17 -12.76
N HIS A 163 1.27 20.76 -12.65
CA HIS A 163 0.69 21.36 -11.45
C HIS A 163 -0.55 20.59 -11.03
N ALA A 164 -0.64 20.20 -9.77
CA ALA A 164 -1.72 19.40 -9.23
C ALA A 164 -2.25 20.03 -7.94
N SER A 165 -3.58 20.02 -7.75
CA SER A 165 -4.20 20.40 -6.49
C SER A 165 -5.35 19.46 -6.14
N ASP A 166 -5.68 19.41 -4.85
CA ASP A 166 -6.80 18.65 -4.31
C ASP A 166 -7.21 19.25 -2.96
N LEU A 167 -8.48 19.15 -2.59
CA LEU A 167 -8.96 19.56 -1.26
C LEU A 167 -8.62 18.51 -0.19
N ASN A 168 -8.44 17.26 -0.59
CA ASN A 168 -8.10 16.18 0.32
C ASN A 168 -6.60 16.21 0.64
N PRO A 169 -6.19 16.41 1.91
CA PRO A 169 -4.78 16.47 2.28
C PRO A 169 -4.03 15.16 2.00
N VAL A 170 -4.71 14.02 2.00
CA VAL A 170 -4.12 12.72 1.62
C VAL A 170 -3.77 12.71 0.13
N ALA A 171 -4.65 13.22 -0.73
CA ALA A 171 -4.36 13.36 -2.16
C ALA A 171 -3.16 14.28 -2.39
N VAL A 172 -3.13 15.44 -1.71
CA VAL A 172 -2.00 16.38 -1.79
C VAL A 172 -0.69 15.70 -1.39
N LEU A 173 -0.68 14.94 -0.28
CA LEU A 173 0.52 14.23 0.18
C LEU A 173 0.99 13.16 -0.81
N ILE A 174 0.07 12.40 -1.41
CA ILE A 174 0.39 11.42 -2.46
C ILE A 174 1.04 12.10 -3.66
N ASN A 175 0.49 13.23 -4.12
CA ASN A 175 1.03 13.98 -5.24
C ASN A 175 2.41 14.55 -4.92
N LYS A 176 2.62 15.10 -3.72
CA LYS A 176 3.93 15.56 -3.26
C LYS A 176 4.97 14.43 -3.29
N ALA A 177 4.64 13.27 -2.73
CA ALA A 177 5.53 12.12 -2.68
C ALA A 177 5.87 11.54 -4.07
N MET A 178 4.96 11.63 -5.03
CA MET A 178 5.13 11.05 -6.36
C MET A 178 5.71 12.01 -7.40
N ILE A 179 5.36 13.30 -7.35
CA ILE A 179 5.56 14.25 -8.45
C ILE A 179 6.48 15.39 -8.05
N GLU A 180 6.31 15.94 -6.83
CA GLU A 180 7.06 17.13 -6.40
C GLU A 180 8.43 16.78 -5.79
N ILE A 181 8.46 15.80 -4.90
CA ILE A 181 9.66 15.46 -4.11
C ILE A 181 10.72 14.71 -4.94
N PRO A 182 10.39 13.63 -5.70
CA PRO A 182 11.42 12.84 -6.37
C PRO A 182 12.30 13.62 -7.37
N PRO A 183 11.76 14.53 -8.22
CA PRO A 183 12.58 15.30 -9.15
C PRO A 183 13.58 16.24 -8.47
N LYS A 184 13.25 16.79 -7.29
CA LYS A 184 14.18 17.63 -6.50
C LYS A 184 15.45 16.87 -6.11
N PHE A 185 15.37 15.53 -6.09
CA PHE A 185 16.46 14.63 -5.72
C PHE A 185 17.00 13.80 -6.89
N ALA A 186 16.62 14.14 -8.13
CA ALA A 186 17.11 13.43 -9.31
C ALA A 186 18.65 13.49 -9.41
N GLY A 187 19.30 12.34 -9.60
CA GLY A 187 20.76 12.27 -9.75
C GLY A 187 21.55 12.47 -8.46
N ARG A 188 20.88 12.64 -7.30
CA ARG A 188 21.54 12.88 -6.02
C ARG A 188 21.97 11.56 -5.37
N ARG A 189 23.11 11.58 -4.69
CA ARG A 189 23.57 10.45 -3.88
C ARG A 189 22.74 10.34 -2.59
N PRO A 190 22.50 9.13 -2.06
CA PRO A 190 21.91 8.96 -0.73
C PRO A 190 22.84 9.58 0.33
N VAL A 191 22.24 10.18 1.36
CA VAL A 191 22.98 10.82 2.46
C VAL A 191 22.74 10.13 3.81
N GLY A 192 21.76 9.23 3.87
CA GLY A 192 21.44 8.43 5.03
C GLY A 192 22.55 7.45 5.38
N PRO A 193 22.67 7.07 6.66
CA PRO A 193 23.73 6.18 7.12
C PRO A 193 23.56 4.80 6.49
N VAL A 194 24.67 4.19 6.08
CA VAL A 194 24.67 2.81 5.59
C VAL A 194 24.37 1.89 6.78
N PRO A 195 23.42 0.94 6.66
CA PRO A 195 23.15 -0.05 7.69
C PRO A 195 24.41 -0.78 8.13
N ALA A 196 24.55 -1.00 9.45
CA ALA A 196 25.71 -1.70 9.99
C ALA A 196 25.82 -3.11 9.39
N GLY A 197 27.00 -3.47 8.87
CA GLY A 197 27.26 -4.76 8.22
C GLY A 197 27.12 -4.76 6.69
N GLU A 198 26.48 -3.74 6.10
CA GLU A 198 26.51 -3.55 4.65
C GLU A 198 27.82 -2.85 4.27
N LYS A 199 28.67 -3.54 3.48
CA LYS A 199 29.78 -2.88 2.80
C LYS A 199 29.24 -2.26 1.52
N GLN A 200 29.40 -0.96 1.37
CA GLN A 200 29.11 -0.27 0.12
C GLN A 200 29.99 -0.90 -0.98
N THR A 201 29.37 -1.46 -2.01
CA THR A 201 30.06 -2.13 -3.11
C THR A 201 30.94 -1.12 -3.84
N LYS A 202 32.23 -1.44 -4.08
CA LYS A 202 33.22 -0.56 -4.73
C LYS A 202 32.94 -0.26 -6.22
N MET A 203 31.80 -0.68 -6.77
CA MET A 203 31.43 -0.36 -8.15
C MET A 203 30.89 1.06 -8.25
N ALA A 204 31.00 1.67 -9.43
CA ALA A 204 30.39 2.98 -9.69
C ALA A 204 28.88 2.91 -9.43
N GLU A 205 28.42 3.59 -8.38
CA GLU A 205 27.01 3.59 -8.01
C GLU A 205 26.21 4.49 -8.95
N ASP A 206 25.17 3.90 -9.58
CA ASP A 206 24.26 4.62 -10.46
C ASP A 206 23.11 5.25 -9.65
N TRP A 207 23.21 6.56 -9.45
CA TRP A 207 22.22 7.38 -8.75
C TRP A 207 21.28 8.14 -9.70
N SER A 208 21.14 7.68 -10.95
CA SER A 208 20.21 8.28 -11.92
C SER A 208 18.76 8.32 -11.42
N GLY A 209 18.04 9.38 -11.80
CA GLY A 209 16.66 9.61 -11.36
C GLY A 209 16.54 9.63 -9.84
N ALA A 210 15.48 9.04 -9.30
CA ALA A 210 15.19 9.05 -7.86
C ALA A 210 15.88 7.92 -7.06
N ARG A 211 16.89 7.23 -7.62
CA ARG A 211 17.52 6.06 -6.97
C ARG A 211 18.21 6.40 -5.66
N GLY A 212 18.88 7.54 -5.56
CA GLY A 212 19.49 7.97 -4.30
C GLY A 212 18.47 8.27 -3.20
N LEU A 213 17.32 8.87 -3.57
CA LEU A 213 16.20 9.06 -2.65
C LEU A 213 15.63 7.71 -2.19
N ALA A 214 15.41 6.77 -3.12
CA ALA A 214 14.90 5.44 -2.79
C ALA A 214 15.83 4.68 -1.84
N GLU A 215 17.15 4.80 -2.04
CA GLU A 215 18.15 4.25 -1.13
C GLU A 215 18.11 4.93 0.24
N ASP A 216 17.92 6.24 0.31
CA ASP A 216 17.71 6.94 1.58
C ASP A 216 16.46 6.45 2.32
N VAL A 217 15.33 6.28 1.62
CA VAL A 217 14.12 5.71 2.22
C VAL A 217 14.40 4.31 2.80
N ARG A 218 15.17 3.48 2.10
CA ARG A 218 15.58 2.15 2.61
C ARG A 218 16.44 2.28 3.87
N ARG A 219 17.46 3.14 3.86
CA ARG A 219 18.39 3.35 4.99
C ARG A 219 17.67 3.89 6.22
N TYR A 220 16.80 4.88 6.03
CA TYR A 220 15.99 5.43 7.12
C TYR A 220 14.97 4.43 7.64
N GLY A 221 14.34 3.64 6.76
CA GLY A 221 13.47 2.54 7.17
C GLY A 221 14.21 1.50 8.02
N HIS A 222 15.44 1.14 7.65
CA HIS A 222 16.30 0.27 8.45
C HIS A 222 16.59 0.89 9.82
N TRP A 223 17.02 2.15 9.86
CA TRP A 223 17.31 2.84 11.12
C TRP A 223 16.07 2.92 12.03
N MET A 224 14.91 3.27 11.49
CA MET A 224 13.65 3.29 12.24
C MET A 224 13.31 1.92 12.84
N ARG A 225 13.52 0.85 12.06
CA ARG A 225 13.34 -0.53 12.54
C ARG A 225 14.25 -0.82 13.73
N GLU A 226 15.53 -0.48 13.63
CA GLU A 226 16.49 -0.70 14.73
C GLU A 226 16.12 0.10 15.98
N GLU A 227 15.71 1.35 15.84
CA GLU A 227 15.26 2.18 16.96
C GLU A 227 13.98 1.62 17.60
N ALA A 228 13.03 1.14 16.79
CA ALA A 228 11.86 0.45 17.31
C ALA A 228 12.26 -0.84 18.04
N GLN A 229 13.14 -1.66 17.46
CA GLN A 229 13.60 -2.91 18.05
C GLN A 229 14.28 -2.68 19.42
N LYS A 230 15.08 -1.62 19.58
CA LYS A 230 15.67 -1.27 20.88
C LYS A 230 14.62 -0.95 21.93
N ARG A 231 13.55 -0.23 21.55
CA ARG A 231 12.51 0.27 22.47
C ARG A 231 11.50 -0.79 22.85
N ILE A 232 11.02 -1.56 21.88
CA ILE A 232 9.89 -2.49 22.07
C ILE A 232 10.24 -3.94 21.73
N GLY A 233 11.43 -4.24 21.23
CA GLY A 233 11.81 -5.59 20.79
C GLY A 233 11.73 -6.65 21.88
N HIS A 234 11.92 -6.26 23.15
CA HIS A 234 11.75 -7.15 24.30
C HIS A 234 10.29 -7.68 24.45
N LEU A 235 9.30 -6.92 23.95
CA LEU A 235 7.91 -7.37 23.89
C LEU A 235 7.70 -8.39 22.77
N TYR A 236 8.59 -8.48 21.78
CA TYR A 236 8.50 -9.36 20.60
C TYR A 236 9.72 -10.29 20.51
N PRO A 237 9.95 -11.14 21.52
CA PRO A 237 11.11 -12.03 21.51
C PRO A 237 11.02 -13.02 20.34
N PRO A 238 12.16 -13.38 19.73
CA PRO A 238 12.20 -14.49 18.79
C PRO A 238 11.90 -15.81 19.51
N VAL A 239 11.45 -16.81 18.78
CA VAL A 239 11.18 -18.15 19.33
C VAL A 239 12.32 -19.09 18.96
N GLU A 240 12.93 -19.69 19.97
CA GLU A 240 13.91 -20.75 19.76
C GLU A 240 13.22 -22.07 19.44
N ILE A 241 13.59 -22.69 18.33
CA ILE A 241 13.02 -23.98 17.93
C ILE A 241 13.77 -25.09 18.65
N THR A 242 13.09 -25.78 19.56
CA THR A 242 13.68 -26.85 20.35
C THR A 242 13.58 -28.21 19.65
N ALA A 243 14.43 -29.16 20.07
CA ALA A 243 14.34 -30.55 19.60
C ALA A 243 12.98 -31.18 19.94
N GLU A 244 12.38 -30.80 21.08
CA GLU A 244 11.04 -31.27 21.49
C GLU A 244 9.96 -30.83 20.51
N MET A 245 9.97 -29.56 20.11
CA MET A 245 9.02 -29.04 19.12
C MET A 245 9.10 -29.80 17.80
N ALA A 246 10.32 -30.15 17.36
CA ALA A 246 10.55 -30.85 16.09
C ALA A 246 10.22 -32.35 16.11
N LYS A 247 10.00 -32.97 17.29
CA LYS A 247 9.67 -34.41 17.39
C LYS A 247 8.43 -34.78 16.59
N THR A 248 7.39 -33.95 16.67
CA THR A 248 6.11 -34.14 15.97
C THR A 248 5.88 -33.09 14.87
N ARG A 249 6.94 -32.39 14.44
CA ARG A 249 6.89 -31.31 13.44
C ARG A 249 8.13 -31.38 12.55
N PRO A 250 8.13 -32.23 11.52
CA PRO A 250 9.23 -32.38 10.56
C PRO A 250 9.62 -31.06 9.89
N ASP A 251 8.68 -30.15 9.68
CA ASP A 251 8.90 -28.81 9.13
C ASP A 251 9.85 -27.96 9.99
N LEU A 252 9.90 -28.23 11.31
CA LEU A 252 10.76 -27.54 12.26
C LEU A 252 12.17 -28.12 12.38
N LYS A 253 12.43 -29.34 11.86
CA LYS A 253 13.73 -30.02 12.03
C LYS A 253 14.92 -29.19 11.56
N GLN A 254 14.77 -28.47 10.45
CA GLN A 254 15.83 -27.62 9.88
C GLN A 254 16.16 -26.39 10.74
N TYR A 255 15.27 -26.02 11.67
CA TYR A 255 15.40 -24.82 12.50
C TYR A 255 15.82 -25.13 13.93
N VAL A 256 16.00 -26.40 14.31
CA VAL A 256 16.36 -26.77 15.69
C VAL A 256 17.63 -26.03 16.14
N GLY A 257 17.55 -25.35 17.29
CA GLY A 257 18.60 -24.49 17.85
C GLY A 257 18.64 -23.06 17.29
N GLN A 258 17.80 -22.74 16.30
CA GLN A 258 17.70 -21.39 15.74
C GLN A 258 16.63 -20.56 16.46
N LYS A 259 16.87 -19.26 16.57
CA LYS A 259 15.89 -18.28 17.04
C LYS A 259 15.22 -17.63 15.84
N LEU A 260 13.94 -17.95 15.64
CA LEU A 260 13.17 -17.41 14.52
C LEU A 260 12.49 -16.10 14.91
N THR A 261 12.59 -15.10 14.04
CA THR A 261 11.92 -13.81 14.19
C THR A 261 10.41 -13.99 14.12
N VAL A 262 9.69 -13.49 15.12
CA VAL A 262 8.23 -13.53 15.12
C VAL A 262 7.69 -12.36 14.31
N ILE A 263 6.80 -12.67 13.35
CA ILE A 263 6.20 -11.69 12.44
C ILE A 263 4.71 -11.44 12.69
N ALA A 264 4.02 -12.35 13.38
CA ALA A 264 2.62 -12.14 13.79
C ALA A 264 2.22 -13.00 14.99
N TRP A 265 1.24 -12.49 15.76
CA TRP A 265 0.58 -13.17 16.86
C TRP A 265 -0.91 -13.17 16.57
N LEU A 266 -1.54 -14.33 16.58
CA LEU A 266 -2.94 -14.49 16.19
C LEU A 266 -3.80 -14.69 17.44
N TRP A 267 -4.72 -13.78 17.69
CA TRP A 267 -5.52 -13.73 18.91
C TRP A 267 -7.01 -13.93 18.61
N ALA A 268 -7.72 -14.58 19.53
CA ALA A 268 -9.18 -14.53 19.59
C ALA A 268 -9.61 -13.66 20.77
N ARG A 269 -10.69 -12.88 20.60
CA ARG A 269 -11.42 -12.32 21.75
C ARG A 269 -12.12 -13.45 22.50
N THR A 270 -12.30 -13.31 23.80
CA THR A 270 -12.97 -14.31 24.64
C THR A 270 -14.15 -13.73 25.40
N VAL A 271 -15.09 -14.58 25.80
CA VAL A 271 -16.16 -14.29 26.76
C VAL A 271 -16.28 -15.45 27.75
N ARG A 272 -16.90 -15.24 28.92
CA ARG A 272 -17.15 -16.36 29.84
C ARG A 272 -18.12 -17.37 29.24
N SER A 273 -17.99 -18.63 29.64
CA SER A 273 -18.99 -19.63 29.27
C SER A 273 -20.36 -19.29 29.88
N PRO A 274 -21.46 -19.37 29.10
CA PRO A 274 -22.80 -19.25 29.66
C PRO A 274 -23.20 -20.47 30.49
N ASN A 275 -22.44 -21.57 30.42
CA ASN A 275 -22.67 -22.73 31.27
C ASN A 275 -22.11 -22.47 32.67
N PRO A 276 -22.94 -22.48 33.74
CA PRO A 276 -22.48 -22.20 35.10
C PRO A 276 -21.33 -23.09 35.56
N ALA A 277 -21.30 -24.37 35.13
CA ALA A 277 -20.23 -25.31 35.48
C ALA A 277 -18.85 -24.93 34.90
N TYR A 278 -18.82 -24.08 33.87
CA TYR A 278 -17.62 -23.61 33.19
C TYR A 278 -17.52 -22.09 33.16
N SER A 279 -18.19 -21.39 34.10
CA SER A 279 -18.28 -19.92 34.13
C SER A 279 -16.93 -19.19 34.30
N SER A 280 -15.89 -19.90 34.75
CA SER A 280 -14.50 -19.43 34.79
C SER A 280 -13.80 -19.47 33.43
N VAL A 281 -14.27 -20.30 32.49
CA VAL A 281 -13.62 -20.52 31.19
C VAL A 281 -13.85 -19.33 30.28
N GLN A 282 -12.76 -18.79 29.75
CA GLN A 282 -12.76 -17.74 28.73
C GLN A 282 -12.84 -18.38 27.35
N VAL A 283 -14.06 -18.53 26.80
CA VAL A 283 -14.30 -19.16 25.51
C VAL A 283 -13.81 -18.27 24.36
N PRO A 284 -13.00 -18.77 23.42
CA PRO A 284 -12.52 -18.00 22.28
C PRO A 284 -13.62 -17.84 21.22
N LEU A 285 -13.79 -16.63 20.72
CA LEU A 285 -14.73 -16.27 19.66
C LEU A 285 -13.99 -16.25 18.30
N ALA A 286 -13.72 -17.42 17.74
CA ALA A 286 -12.98 -17.58 16.50
C ALA A 286 -13.91 -18.08 15.39
N SER A 287 -14.00 -17.34 14.28
CA SER A 287 -14.77 -17.78 13.11
C SER A 287 -14.04 -18.78 12.23
N THR A 288 -12.75 -18.98 12.48
CA THR A 288 -11.92 -19.97 11.82
C THR A 288 -10.67 -20.25 12.65
N TYR A 289 -10.15 -21.45 12.53
CA TYR A 289 -8.86 -21.88 13.04
C TYR A 289 -7.85 -22.13 11.92
N LEU A 290 -8.21 -21.88 10.65
CA LEU A 290 -7.29 -22.04 9.53
C LEU A 290 -6.21 -20.96 9.53
N LEU A 291 -4.95 -21.38 9.48
CA LEU A 291 -3.78 -20.50 9.40
C LEU A 291 -3.26 -20.39 7.95
N SER A 292 -3.33 -21.50 7.21
CA SER A 292 -2.95 -21.59 5.80
C SER A 292 -3.83 -22.59 5.08
N THR A 293 -4.38 -22.18 3.93
CA THR A 293 -5.17 -23.02 3.03
C THR A 293 -4.40 -23.43 1.78
N MET A 294 -3.13 -23.06 1.68
CA MET A 294 -2.27 -23.38 0.53
C MET A 294 -2.03 -24.89 0.47
N ALA A 295 -2.29 -25.49 -0.70
CA ALA A 295 -2.05 -26.91 -0.93
C ALA A 295 -0.57 -27.27 -0.68
N GLY A 296 -0.32 -28.33 0.09
CA GLY A 296 1.01 -28.77 0.51
C GLY A 296 1.65 -27.93 1.62
N LYS A 297 0.97 -26.88 2.10
CA LYS A 297 1.41 -26.03 3.22
C LYS A 297 0.23 -25.66 4.12
N GLN A 298 -0.74 -26.55 4.27
CA GLN A 298 -1.90 -26.30 5.12
C GLN A 298 -1.49 -26.28 6.59
N ALA A 299 -2.07 -25.36 7.35
CA ALA A 299 -1.85 -25.27 8.79
C ALA A 299 -3.12 -24.76 9.47
N TRP A 300 -3.40 -25.25 10.68
CA TRP A 300 -4.55 -24.84 11.48
C TRP A 300 -4.26 -24.92 12.98
N VAL A 301 -5.11 -24.25 13.75
CA VAL A 301 -5.14 -24.32 15.20
C VAL A 301 -6.09 -25.45 15.61
N GLU A 302 -5.60 -26.37 16.45
CA GLU A 302 -6.36 -27.44 17.06
C GLU A 302 -6.55 -27.13 18.56
N PRO A 303 -7.79 -26.95 19.02
CA PRO A 303 -8.07 -26.86 20.45
C PRO A 303 -7.97 -28.23 21.11
N ILE A 304 -7.18 -28.32 22.17
CA ILE A 304 -7.07 -29.49 23.05
C ILE A 304 -7.85 -29.16 24.32
N VAL A 305 -9.01 -29.81 24.50
CA VAL A 305 -9.91 -29.62 25.65
C VAL A 305 -9.63 -30.69 26.70
N GLY A 306 -9.51 -30.30 27.97
CA GLY A 306 -9.29 -31.24 29.07
C GLY A 306 -9.33 -30.56 30.44
N GLY A 307 -9.76 -31.29 31.48
CA GLY A 307 -9.77 -30.78 32.86
C GLY A 307 -10.68 -29.57 33.11
N GLY A 308 -11.67 -29.33 32.24
CA GLY A 308 -12.54 -28.15 32.30
C GLY A 308 -11.95 -26.89 31.68
N ASP A 309 -10.82 -27.00 30.96
CA ASP A 309 -10.18 -25.89 30.25
C ASP A 309 -9.71 -26.33 28.86
N TYR A 310 -9.00 -25.46 28.13
CA TYR A 310 -8.45 -25.75 26.82
C TYR A 310 -7.10 -25.05 26.58
N ARG A 311 -6.33 -25.64 25.67
CA ARG A 311 -5.14 -25.02 25.08
C ARG A 311 -5.16 -25.15 23.56
N PHE A 312 -4.42 -24.30 22.87
CA PHE A 312 -4.28 -24.37 21.42
C PHE A 312 -2.98 -25.05 21.03
N LYS A 313 -3.04 -25.87 19.98
CA LYS A 313 -1.88 -26.49 19.34
C LYS A 313 -1.94 -26.18 17.86
N VAL A 314 -0.81 -25.79 17.26
CA VAL A 314 -0.73 -25.67 15.81
C VAL A 314 -0.40 -27.02 15.19
N VAL A 315 -1.22 -27.39 14.20
CA VAL A 315 -1.01 -28.55 13.34
C VAL A 315 -0.64 -28.05 11.95
N VAL A 316 0.43 -28.60 11.39
CA VAL A 316 0.83 -28.40 9.99
C VAL A 316 0.62 -29.72 9.28
N SER A 317 -0.05 -29.67 8.13
CA SER A 317 -0.34 -30.85 7.33
C SER A 317 0.95 -31.49 6.82
N GLU A 318 1.07 -32.79 7.04
CA GLU A 318 1.98 -33.66 6.31
C GLU A 318 1.17 -34.36 5.20
N ASP A 319 1.76 -34.51 4.01
CA ASP A 319 1.23 -35.34 2.92
C ASP A 319 -0.21 -35.04 2.47
N GLY A 320 -0.61 -33.76 2.46
CA GLY A 320 -1.87 -33.33 1.86
C GLY A 320 -3.12 -33.61 2.70
N VAL A 321 -2.94 -33.98 3.98
CA VAL A 321 -4.05 -34.07 4.95
C VAL A 321 -4.79 -32.73 5.01
N LYS A 322 -6.09 -32.76 4.73
CA LYS A 322 -6.92 -31.55 4.76
C LYS A 322 -7.24 -31.16 6.20
N PRO A 323 -7.30 -29.85 6.52
CA PRO A 323 -7.81 -29.40 7.79
C PRO A 323 -9.22 -29.96 8.05
N PRO A 324 -9.56 -30.33 9.30
CA PRO A 324 -10.89 -30.81 9.62
C PRO A 324 -11.93 -29.69 9.40
N VAL A 325 -13.19 -30.07 9.14
CA VAL A 325 -14.29 -29.10 8.94
C VAL A 325 -14.45 -28.19 10.16
N THR A 326 -14.20 -28.71 11.36
CA THR A 326 -14.19 -27.94 12.61
C THR A 326 -13.17 -26.81 12.62
N ALA A 327 -12.03 -26.97 11.95
CA ALA A 327 -11.03 -25.91 11.83
C ALA A 327 -11.52 -24.76 10.93
N ALA A 328 -12.33 -25.04 9.90
CA ALA A 328 -12.87 -23.99 9.04
C ALA A 328 -13.83 -23.06 9.80
N ASN A 329 -14.61 -23.62 10.73
CA ASN A 329 -15.68 -22.89 11.44
C ASN A 329 -15.26 -22.32 12.79
N GLY A 330 -14.15 -22.78 13.38
CA GLY A 330 -13.74 -22.37 14.71
C GLY A 330 -14.82 -22.68 15.76
N THR A 331 -15.13 -21.71 16.63
CA THR A 331 -16.25 -21.77 17.59
C THR A 331 -17.54 -21.17 17.04
N LYS A 332 -17.57 -20.74 15.78
CA LYS A 332 -18.75 -20.12 15.17
C LYS A 332 -19.91 -21.12 15.07
N ALA A 333 -21.09 -20.71 15.49
CA ALA A 333 -22.31 -21.48 15.26
C ALA A 333 -22.78 -21.33 13.80
N ALA A 334 -23.45 -22.36 13.28
CA ALA A 334 -24.02 -22.31 11.92
C ALA A 334 -25.09 -21.22 11.78
N GLY A 335 -25.19 -20.61 10.58
CA GLY A 335 -26.18 -19.60 10.25
C GLY A 335 -25.62 -18.17 10.17
N ARG A 336 -26.53 -17.18 10.08
CA ARG A 336 -26.18 -15.76 10.01
C ARG A 336 -26.11 -15.17 11.43
N GLY A 337 -25.13 -14.28 11.65
CA GLY A 337 -25.02 -13.49 12.89
C GLY A 337 -23.81 -13.83 13.76
N SER A 338 -23.71 -13.20 14.93
CA SER A 338 -22.59 -13.32 15.87
C SER A 338 -22.81 -14.41 16.93
N ASN A 339 -23.22 -15.62 16.52
CA ASN A 339 -23.45 -16.74 17.43
C ASN A 339 -22.26 -17.70 17.42
N PHE A 340 -21.94 -18.24 18.59
CA PHE A 340 -20.81 -19.15 18.81
C PHE A 340 -21.23 -20.30 19.72
N ASN A 341 -20.40 -21.32 19.85
CA ASN A 341 -20.58 -22.41 20.81
C ASN A 341 -19.39 -22.43 21.79
N CYS A 342 -19.68 -22.73 23.05
CA CYS A 342 -18.65 -22.94 24.06
C CYS A 342 -17.74 -24.08 23.64
N LEU A 343 -16.43 -23.82 23.55
CA LEU A 343 -15.43 -24.80 23.14
C LEU A 343 -15.38 -26.02 24.08
N VAL A 344 -15.67 -25.81 25.37
CA VAL A 344 -15.58 -26.86 26.41
C VAL A 344 -16.92 -27.57 26.62
N SER A 345 -18.03 -26.81 26.69
CA SER A 345 -19.34 -27.37 27.05
C SER A 345 -20.30 -27.54 25.87
N SER A 346 -19.92 -27.09 24.67
CA SER A 346 -20.78 -27.00 23.49
C SER A 346 -22.05 -26.14 23.66
N THR A 347 -22.21 -25.48 24.81
CA THR A 347 -23.37 -24.62 25.09
C THR A 347 -23.40 -23.44 24.10
N PRO A 348 -24.54 -23.16 23.46
CA PRO A 348 -24.67 -22.01 22.58
C PRO A 348 -24.37 -20.69 23.30
N ILE A 349 -23.68 -19.80 22.62
CA ILE A 349 -23.33 -18.44 23.05
C ILE A 349 -23.98 -17.47 22.07
N PRO A 350 -25.21 -16.99 22.37
CA PRO A 350 -25.92 -16.05 21.53
C PRO A 350 -25.20 -14.70 21.44
N GLY A 351 -25.37 -14.00 20.31
CA GLY A 351 -24.77 -12.68 20.11
C GLY A 351 -25.14 -11.64 21.18
N ASP A 352 -26.33 -11.71 21.76
CA ASP A 352 -26.75 -10.79 22.83
C ASP A 352 -26.04 -11.07 24.16
N TYR A 353 -25.72 -12.34 24.45
CA TYR A 353 -24.87 -12.69 25.58
C TYR A 353 -23.44 -12.13 25.40
N ILE A 354 -22.88 -12.24 24.18
CA ILE A 354 -21.56 -11.68 23.87
C ILE A 354 -21.53 -10.16 24.03
N LYS A 355 -22.58 -9.47 23.58
CA LYS A 355 -22.72 -8.02 23.79
C LYS A 355 -22.80 -7.68 25.28
N ALA A 356 -23.59 -8.44 26.06
CA ALA A 356 -23.70 -8.23 27.50
C ALA A 356 -22.37 -8.46 28.24
N GLU A 357 -21.61 -9.50 27.89
CA GLU A 357 -20.26 -9.73 28.42
C GLU A 357 -19.31 -8.59 28.07
N GLY A 358 -19.34 -8.09 26.83
CA GLY A 358 -18.55 -6.95 26.39
C GLY A 358 -18.90 -5.65 27.11
N GLN A 359 -20.20 -5.31 27.19
CA GLN A 359 -20.70 -4.14 27.92
C GLN A 359 -20.33 -4.17 29.41
N ALA A 360 -20.24 -5.36 29.99
CA ALA A 360 -19.82 -5.54 31.38
C ALA A 360 -18.29 -5.62 31.56
N GLY A 361 -17.50 -5.38 30.51
CA GLY A 361 -16.03 -5.38 30.57
C GLY A 361 -15.41 -6.77 30.79
N ARG A 362 -16.14 -7.86 30.51
CA ARG A 362 -15.69 -9.25 30.74
C ARG A 362 -15.09 -9.93 29.50
N MET A 363 -14.93 -9.19 28.41
CA MET A 363 -14.24 -9.70 27.23
C MET A 363 -12.73 -9.78 27.46
N GLY A 364 -12.14 -10.92 27.13
CA GLY A 364 -10.70 -11.14 27.19
C GLY A 364 -10.08 -11.38 25.82
N SER A 365 -8.89 -11.97 25.84
CA SER A 365 -8.16 -12.42 24.66
C SER A 365 -7.38 -13.70 24.94
N ARG A 366 -7.24 -14.57 23.94
CA ARG A 366 -6.44 -15.80 24.00
C ARG A 366 -5.54 -15.91 22.78
N LEU A 367 -4.27 -16.25 22.96
CA LEU A 367 -3.33 -16.44 21.87
C LEU A 367 -3.61 -17.80 21.22
N MET A 368 -3.79 -17.81 19.91
CA MET A 368 -4.12 -19.02 19.14
C MET A 368 -2.89 -19.61 18.46
N ALA A 369 -2.01 -18.76 17.95
CA ALA A 369 -0.79 -19.17 17.25
C ALA A 369 0.21 -18.01 17.16
N VAL A 370 1.48 -18.37 17.02
CA VAL A 370 2.57 -17.45 16.69
C VAL A 370 3.07 -17.78 15.28
N VAL A 371 3.34 -16.75 14.49
CA VAL A 371 3.88 -16.87 13.12
C VAL A 371 5.29 -16.33 13.10
N ALA A 372 6.24 -17.16 12.72
CA ALA A 372 7.65 -16.79 12.58
C ALA A 372 8.09 -16.79 11.11
N GLU A 373 9.14 -16.02 10.83
CA GLU A 373 9.82 -16.01 9.54
C GLU A 373 10.71 -17.25 9.42
N GLY A 374 10.50 -18.04 8.37
CA GLY A 374 11.35 -19.17 8.01
C GLY A 374 11.97 -18.99 6.62
N ALA A 375 12.99 -19.78 6.32
CA ALA A 375 13.79 -19.68 5.09
C ALA A 375 12.97 -19.82 3.79
N LYS A 376 11.85 -20.58 3.83
CA LYS A 376 10.99 -20.86 2.66
C LYS A 376 9.52 -20.46 2.87
N GLY A 377 9.27 -19.51 3.78
CA GLY A 377 7.95 -18.99 4.09
C GLY A 377 7.68 -18.93 5.59
N ARG A 378 6.39 -18.84 5.93
CA ARG A 378 5.93 -18.70 7.32
C ARG A 378 6.03 -20.02 8.07
N VAL A 379 6.47 -19.96 9.32
CA VAL A 379 6.45 -21.07 10.27
C VAL A 379 5.37 -20.79 11.31
N TYR A 380 4.41 -21.70 11.47
CA TYR A 380 3.33 -21.56 12.45
C TYR A 380 3.65 -22.36 13.72
N LEU A 381 3.58 -21.71 14.86
CA LEU A 381 3.98 -22.24 16.17
C LEU A 381 2.80 -22.22 17.14
N SER A 382 2.71 -23.27 17.95
CA SER A 382 1.75 -23.32 19.07
C SER A 382 2.05 -22.21 20.08
N PRO A 383 1.03 -21.59 20.67
CA PRO A 383 1.21 -20.63 21.75
C PRO A 383 1.65 -21.33 23.04
N ASP A 384 2.35 -20.59 23.89
CA ASP A 384 2.62 -20.97 25.28
C ASP A 384 2.28 -19.82 26.25
N ASP A 385 2.23 -20.12 27.54
CA ASP A 385 1.83 -19.14 28.55
C ASP A 385 2.87 -18.01 28.70
N ALA A 386 4.16 -18.31 28.48
CA ALA A 386 5.22 -17.30 28.56
C ALA A 386 5.05 -16.24 27.47
N MET A 387 4.64 -16.65 26.26
CA MET A 387 4.28 -15.73 25.17
C MET A 387 3.13 -14.81 25.59
N GLU A 388 2.03 -15.36 26.14
CA GLU A 388 0.89 -14.54 26.59
C GLU A 388 1.27 -13.57 27.71
N VAL A 389 2.11 -14.00 28.66
CA VAL A 389 2.62 -13.16 29.76
C VAL A 389 3.46 -12.01 29.20
N ILE A 390 4.40 -12.28 28.29
CA ILE A 390 5.23 -11.24 27.67
C ILE A 390 4.34 -10.26 26.90
N ALA A 391 3.33 -10.75 26.17
CA ALA A 391 2.41 -9.89 25.44
C ALA A 391 1.63 -8.94 26.36
N SER A 392 1.25 -9.44 27.54
CA SER A 392 0.46 -8.70 28.53
C SER A 392 1.32 -7.84 29.46
N SER A 393 2.65 -7.98 29.42
CA SER A 393 3.58 -7.17 30.22
C SER A 393 3.77 -5.74 29.71
N ALA A 394 3.26 -5.44 28.51
CA ALA A 394 3.34 -4.12 27.92
C ALA A 394 2.56 -3.10 28.75
N VAL A 395 3.21 -2.00 29.13
CA VAL A 395 2.57 -0.88 29.82
C VAL A 395 2.55 0.31 28.88
N SER A 396 1.36 0.73 28.46
CA SER A 396 1.24 1.91 27.61
C SER A 396 1.22 3.19 28.42
N THR A 397 1.99 4.18 27.99
CA THR A 397 1.97 5.55 28.55
C THR A 397 1.10 6.50 27.73
N TRP A 398 0.56 6.03 26.60
CA TRP A 398 -0.25 6.82 25.68
C TRP A 398 -1.41 5.99 25.12
N GLN A 399 -2.52 6.63 24.79
CA GLN A 399 -3.65 6.00 24.12
C GLN A 399 -4.35 7.01 23.21
N PRO A 400 -4.97 6.57 22.10
CA PRO A 400 -5.74 7.46 21.24
C PRO A 400 -6.97 7.98 21.99
N GLU A 401 -7.20 9.28 21.86
CA GLU A 401 -8.36 9.97 22.43
C GLU A 401 -9.58 9.84 21.52
N GLY A 402 -10.75 10.15 22.08
CA GLY A 402 -12.01 10.19 21.35
C GLY A 402 -12.84 8.89 21.45
N ASP A 403 -14.14 9.08 21.25
CA ASP A 403 -15.12 8.02 21.28
C ASP A 403 -15.28 7.38 19.90
N VAL A 404 -15.53 6.07 19.89
CA VAL A 404 -15.93 5.38 18.67
C VAL A 404 -17.38 5.77 18.35
N PRO A 405 -17.71 6.08 17.09
CA PRO A 405 -19.09 6.38 16.71
C PRO A 405 -20.03 5.22 17.05
N SER A 406 -21.17 5.55 17.67
CA SER A 406 -22.20 4.57 18.04
C SER A 406 -22.80 3.84 16.85
N ARG A 407 -22.71 4.43 15.65
CA ARG A 407 -23.11 3.83 14.37
C ARG A 407 -22.01 4.01 13.33
N LEU A 408 -21.64 2.92 12.67
CA LEU A 408 -20.69 2.88 11.57
C LEU A 408 -21.24 1.98 10.45
N SER A 409 -21.08 2.44 9.21
CA SER A 409 -21.39 1.64 8.02
C SER A 409 -20.47 0.42 7.97
N GLY A 410 -21.05 -0.79 7.96
CA GLY A 410 -20.29 -2.04 7.98
C GLY A 410 -20.16 -2.71 9.36
N GLY A 411 -20.75 -2.12 10.41
CA GLY A 411 -20.79 -2.68 11.77
C GLY A 411 -20.09 -1.80 12.79
N THR A 412 -20.50 -1.89 14.06
CA THR A 412 -19.94 -1.11 15.17
C THR A 412 -19.44 -2.02 16.28
N CYS A 413 -18.32 -1.65 16.91
CA CYS A 413 -17.81 -2.29 18.13
C CYS A 413 -18.46 -1.73 19.40
N PHE A 414 -19.18 -0.60 19.31
CA PHE A 414 -19.82 0.08 20.43
C PHE A 414 -20.78 -0.84 21.20
N VAL A 415 -21.53 -1.70 20.49
CA VAL A 415 -22.48 -2.64 21.11
C VAL A 415 -21.83 -3.71 21.99
N TYR A 416 -20.50 -3.87 21.89
CA TYR A 416 -19.70 -4.78 22.71
C TYR A 416 -18.98 -4.04 23.86
N GLY A 417 -19.37 -2.81 24.19
CA GLY A 417 -18.76 -2.03 25.27
C GLY A 417 -17.44 -1.34 24.90
N LEU A 418 -17.02 -1.41 23.64
CA LEU A 418 -15.83 -0.73 23.12
C LEU A 418 -16.23 0.68 22.62
N THR A 419 -16.33 1.62 23.55
CA THR A 419 -16.83 2.98 23.30
C THR A 419 -15.72 4.00 23.00
N LYS A 420 -14.45 3.68 23.29
CA LYS A 420 -13.28 4.55 23.04
C LYS A 420 -12.31 3.94 22.04
N PHE A 421 -11.64 4.76 21.23
CA PHE A 421 -10.65 4.25 20.27
C PHE A 421 -9.52 3.46 20.93
N SER A 422 -9.12 3.83 22.15
CA SER A 422 -8.09 3.12 22.91
C SER A 422 -8.42 1.66 23.18
N GLN A 423 -9.71 1.33 23.36
CA GLN A 423 -10.17 -0.03 23.68
C GLN A 423 -10.10 -1.00 22.50
N LEU A 424 -9.85 -0.50 21.28
CA LEU A 424 -9.70 -1.32 20.08
C LEU A 424 -8.33 -1.98 19.97
N PHE A 425 -7.37 -1.54 20.77
CA PHE A 425 -5.99 -1.99 20.74
C PHE A 425 -5.64 -2.73 22.04
N THR A 426 -4.66 -3.63 21.96
CA THR A 426 -4.00 -4.18 23.15
C THR A 426 -2.94 -3.20 23.66
N ASP A 427 -2.54 -3.29 24.94
CA ASP A 427 -1.47 -2.44 25.49
C ASP A 427 -0.17 -2.57 24.69
N ARG A 428 0.15 -3.77 24.23
CA ARG A 428 1.29 -4.02 23.35
C ARG A 428 1.20 -3.27 22.01
N GLN A 429 0.01 -3.16 21.43
CA GLN A 429 -0.21 -2.34 20.23
C GLN A 429 -0.13 -0.83 20.56
N LEU A 430 -0.67 -0.41 21.70
CA LEU A 430 -0.60 0.98 22.18
C LEU A 430 0.81 1.44 22.52
N VAL A 431 1.73 0.52 22.86
CA VAL A 431 3.17 0.80 22.99
C VAL A 431 3.85 0.88 21.61
N ALA A 432 3.46 0.02 20.66
CA ALA A 432 4.08 -0.04 19.35
C ALA A 432 3.78 1.19 18.47
N LEU A 433 2.52 1.67 18.47
CA LEU A 433 2.10 2.83 17.67
C LEU A 433 2.92 4.11 17.93
N PRO A 434 3.02 4.62 19.18
CA PRO A 434 3.82 5.82 19.47
C PRO A 434 5.31 5.56 19.30
N THR A 435 5.80 4.32 19.47
CA THR A 435 7.21 4.00 19.20
C THR A 435 7.58 4.27 17.74
N CYS A 436 6.74 3.83 16.80
CA CYS A 436 6.93 4.11 15.38
C CYS A 436 6.81 5.61 15.08
N GLN A 437 5.85 6.30 15.69
CA GLN A 437 5.69 7.75 15.53
C GLN A 437 6.93 8.52 16.01
N HIS A 438 7.43 8.22 17.21
CA HIS A 438 8.62 8.85 17.78
C HIS A 438 9.87 8.59 16.93
N ALA A 439 10.01 7.38 16.37
CA ALA A 439 11.11 7.09 15.43
C ALA A 439 11.02 7.99 14.19
N THR A 440 9.83 8.17 13.61
CA THR A 440 9.62 9.08 12.46
C THR A 440 9.95 10.54 12.81
N GLN A 441 9.52 11.02 13.99
CA GLN A 441 9.77 12.40 14.44
C GLN A 441 11.26 12.70 14.70
N GLN A 442 12.08 11.68 14.93
CA GLN A 442 13.52 11.84 15.11
C GLN A 442 14.30 11.90 13.78
N LEU A 443 13.71 11.42 12.67
CA LEU A 443 14.36 11.46 11.34
C LEU A 443 14.82 12.87 10.93
N PRO A 444 14.02 13.94 11.09
CA PRO A 444 14.42 15.25 10.59
C PRO A 444 15.64 15.81 11.31
N SER A 445 15.66 15.71 12.65
CA SER A 445 16.75 16.20 13.49
C SER A 445 18.06 15.43 13.28
N PHE A 446 17.96 14.16 12.89
CA PHE A 446 19.13 13.31 12.69
C PHE A 446 19.68 13.36 11.25
N PHE A 447 18.83 13.54 10.23
CA PHE A 447 19.24 13.34 8.83
C PHE A 447 18.73 14.38 7.83
N ILE A 448 17.50 14.90 7.96
CA ILE A 448 16.87 15.73 6.91
C ILE A 448 17.32 17.19 7.01
N TYR A 449 17.31 17.79 8.21
CA TYR A 449 17.59 19.22 8.38
C TYR A 449 19.05 19.60 8.08
N ASN A 450 20.00 18.69 8.28
CA ASN A 450 21.42 18.99 8.05
C ASN A 450 21.90 18.73 6.61
N LYS A 451 21.15 17.99 5.78
CA LYS A 451 21.63 17.54 4.45
C LYS A 451 20.63 17.70 3.31
N TRP A 452 19.34 17.64 3.57
CA TRP A 452 18.28 17.73 2.56
C TRP A 452 17.50 19.05 2.61
N ALA A 453 17.44 19.72 3.76
CA ALA A 453 16.70 20.99 3.92
C ALA A 453 17.08 22.10 2.92
N PRO A 454 18.33 22.24 2.43
CA PRO A 454 18.61 23.23 1.39
C PRO A 454 17.91 22.97 0.04
N LEU A 455 17.45 21.74 -0.20
CA LEU A 455 16.82 21.30 -1.46
C LEU A 455 15.29 21.24 -1.38
N LEU A 456 14.77 21.21 -0.17
CA LEU A 456 13.35 21.33 0.10
C LEU A 456 13.18 22.74 0.67
N GLU A 457 12.73 23.70 -0.14
CA GLU A 457 12.31 25.02 0.35
C GLU A 457 11.19 24.84 1.39
N TYR A 458 11.55 24.48 2.61
CA TYR A 458 10.70 24.42 3.79
C TYR A 458 10.94 25.72 4.55
N THR A 459 10.56 26.82 3.93
CA THR A 459 10.12 28.01 4.65
C THR A 459 8.61 27.86 4.80
N ASP A 460 8.17 27.64 6.03
CA ASP A 460 6.76 27.69 6.45
C ASP A 460 5.90 26.42 6.21
N VAL A 461 5.96 25.50 7.17
CA VAL A 461 4.76 24.80 7.65
C VAL A 461 4.77 24.96 9.18
N PRO A 462 3.65 25.43 9.79
CA PRO A 462 3.60 25.83 11.21
C PRO A 462 3.84 24.71 12.21
#